data_AF-A0A7X2TAD2-F1
#
_entry.id   AF-A0A7X2TAD2-F1
#
_cell.length_a   1.000
_cell.length_b   1.000
_cell.length_c   1.000
_cell.angle_alpha   90.00
_cell.angle_beta   90.00
_cell.angle_gamma   90.00
#
_symmetry.space_group_name_H-M   'P 1'
#
loop_
_entity.id
_entity.type
_entity.pdbx_description
1 polymer ?
#
loop_
_entity_poly.entity_id
_entity_poly.type
_entity_poly.pdbx_seq_one_letter_code
_entity_poly.pdbx_strand_id
1 'polypeptide(L)'
;MDDNEIKAIMDKSWQDRARFEVNRDKMMREQAARETAPSEGGTVTLDMMVAEIIEAHPSAADYLVADWNMACISCPASQSETLREAAQVHELDPEDVCEALNDFLEDTAMIQAEELE
;
A
#
# COMPACT_ATOMS: atom_id res chain seq x y z
N MET A 1 -17.98 37.41 32.93
CA MET A 1 -17.47 37.17 31.58
C MET A 1 -17.59 38.48 30.84
N ASP A 2 -16.45 39.06 30.48
CA ASP A 2 -16.40 40.29 29.69
C ASP A 2 -16.52 39.97 28.18
N ASP A 3 -16.88 40.98 27.38
CA ASP A 3 -17.08 40.81 25.93
C ASP A 3 -15.79 40.35 25.20
N ASN A 4 -14.63 40.52 25.84
CA ASN A 4 -13.34 40.11 25.31
C ASN A 4 -13.09 38.60 25.52
N GLU A 5 -13.52 38.05 26.67
CA GLU A 5 -13.53 36.61 26.93
C GLU A 5 -14.48 35.87 25.99
N ILE A 6 -15.67 36.44 25.69
CA ILE A 6 -16.65 35.82 24.78
C ILE A 6 -16.09 35.76 23.35
N LYS A 7 -15.43 36.82 22.86
CA LYS A 7 -14.76 36.81 21.55
C LYS A 7 -13.61 35.82 21.49
N ALA A 8 -12.80 35.71 22.53
CA ALA A 8 -11.71 34.74 22.59
C ALA A 8 -12.21 33.28 22.58
N ILE A 9 -13.36 33.01 23.21
CA ILE A 9 -14.00 31.69 23.18
C ILE A 9 -14.60 31.39 21.79
N MET A 10 -15.22 32.39 21.15
CA MET A 10 -15.80 32.24 19.81
C MET A 10 -14.72 32.08 18.71
N ASP A 11 -13.59 32.77 18.81
CA ASP A 11 -12.44 32.61 17.89
C ASP A 11 -11.74 31.26 18.08
N LYS A 12 -11.56 30.81 19.34
CA LYS A 12 -11.05 29.46 19.63
C LYS A 12 -12.00 28.39 19.09
N SER A 13 -13.31 28.58 19.22
CA SER A 13 -14.33 27.69 18.64
C SER A 13 -14.22 27.55 17.12
N TRP A 14 -13.81 28.58 16.39
CA TRP A 14 -13.66 28.50 14.94
C TRP A 14 -12.36 27.81 14.53
N GLN A 15 -11.25 28.13 15.21
CA GLN A 15 -9.95 27.48 14.99
C GLN A 15 -9.96 26.00 15.42
N ASP A 16 -10.67 25.65 16.50
CA ASP A 16 -10.81 24.29 17.00
C ASP A 16 -11.72 23.44 16.10
N ARG A 17 -12.79 24.01 15.55
CA ARG A 17 -13.65 23.34 14.56
C ARG A 17 -12.92 23.11 13.23
N ALA A 18 -12.21 24.12 12.71
CA ALA A 18 -11.42 23.99 11.49
C ALA A 18 -10.31 22.94 11.66
N ARG A 19 -9.67 22.87 12.84
CA ARG A 19 -8.69 21.83 13.16
C ARG A 19 -9.33 20.44 13.21
N PHE A 20 -10.51 20.29 13.80
CA PHE A 20 -11.24 19.01 13.84
C PHE A 20 -11.63 18.54 12.43
N GLU A 21 -12.00 19.47 11.54
CA GLU A 21 -12.39 19.19 10.17
C GLU A 21 -11.20 18.83 9.27
N VAL A 22 -10.09 19.58 9.35
CA VAL A 22 -8.84 19.25 8.64
C VAL A 22 -8.24 17.92 9.14
N ASN A 23 -8.40 17.61 10.43
CA ASN A 23 -7.94 16.34 10.99
C ASN A 23 -8.82 15.16 10.54
N ARG A 24 -10.13 15.37 10.39
CA ARG A 24 -11.05 14.39 9.81
C ARG A 24 -10.74 14.13 8.34
N ASP A 25 -10.46 15.16 7.55
CA ASP A 25 -10.10 15.00 6.13
C ASP A 25 -8.76 14.27 5.95
N LYS A 26 -7.78 14.53 6.83
CA LYS A 26 -6.54 13.74 6.88
C LYS A 26 -6.81 12.29 7.29
N MET A 27 -7.59 12.07 8.35
CA MET A 27 -7.92 10.74 8.85
C MET A 27 -8.74 9.91 7.83
N MET A 28 -9.63 10.55 7.07
CA MET A 28 -10.42 9.91 6.02
C MET A 28 -9.57 9.62 4.77
N ARG A 29 -8.62 10.49 4.42
CA ARG A 29 -7.65 10.20 3.34
C ARG A 29 -6.65 9.12 3.75
N GLU A 30 -6.24 9.09 5.01
CA GLU A 30 -5.37 8.06 5.57
C GLU A 30 -6.10 6.72 5.69
N GLN A 31 -7.39 6.72 6.07
CA GLN A 31 -8.23 5.52 6.03
C GLN A 31 -8.51 5.05 4.61
N ALA A 32 -8.79 5.94 3.65
CA ALA A 32 -8.98 5.56 2.25
C ALA A 32 -7.68 5.01 1.61
N ALA A 33 -6.52 5.60 1.93
CA ALA A 33 -5.21 5.06 1.51
C ALA A 33 -4.91 3.71 2.17
N ARG A 34 -5.43 3.48 3.38
CA ARG A 34 -5.27 2.23 4.15
C ARG A 34 -6.30 1.16 3.79
N GLU A 35 -7.41 1.53 3.13
CA GLU A 35 -8.37 0.61 2.51
C GLU A 35 -7.88 0.10 1.15
N THR A 36 -6.99 0.84 0.47
CA THR A 36 -6.29 0.39 -0.75
C THR A 36 -4.92 -0.22 -0.49
N ALA A 37 -4.35 -0.02 0.70
CA ALA A 37 -3.17 -0.74 1.14
C ALA A 37 -3.57 -2.17 1.57
N PRO A 38 -2.77 -3.20 1.27
CA PRO A 38 -3.08 -4.55 1.73
C PRO A 38 -3.19 -4.57 3.24
N SER A 39 -4.28 -5.13 3.76
CA SER A 39 -4.25 -5.77 5.07
C SER A 39 -3.12 -6.80 5.08
N GLU A 40 -2.43 -7.03 6.20
CA GLU A 40 -1.39 -8.05 6.31
C GLU A 40 -1.88 -9.38 5.68
N GLY A 41 -1.32 -9.75 4.52
CA GLY A 41 -1.76 -10.92 3.73
C GLY A 41 -2.84 -10.69 2.64
N GLY A 42 -3.06 -9.47 2.16
CA GLY A 42 -4.05 -9.17 1.11
C GLY A 42 -3.58 -9.45 -0.32
N THR A 43 -4.53 -9.68 -1.22
CA THR A 43 -4.31 -9.87 -2.67
C THR A 43 -3.55 -8.69 -3.28
N VAL A 44 -2.47 -8.98 -4.01
CA VAL A 44 -1.69 -8.00 -4.78
C VAL A 44 -2.52 -7.51 -5.97
N THR A 45 -2.47 -6.21 -6.25
CA THR A 45 -3.14 -5.59 -7.41
C THR A 45 -2.15 -4.86 -8.31
N LEU A 46 -2.55 -4.62 -9.56
CA LEU A 46 -1.69 -4.05 -10.61
C LEU A 46 -1.20 -2.62 -10.33
N ASP A 47 -1.97 -1.86 -9.56
CA ASP A 47 -1.69 -0.46 -9.26
C ASP A 47 -0.85 -0.30 -7.97
N MET A 48 -0.51 -1.40 -7.30
CA MET A 48 0.39 -1.37 -6.14
C MET A 48 1.82 -1.07 -6.57
N MET A 49 2.53 -0.31 -5.74
CA MET A 49 3.95 -0.09 -5.95
C MET A 49 4.74 -1.37 -5.66
N VAL A 50 5.77 -1.63 -6.46
CA VAL A 50 6.66 -2.78 -6.25
C VAL A 50 7.30 -2.73 -4.85
N ALA A 51 7.62 -1.55 -4.33
CA ALA A 51 8.10 -1.38 -2.96
C ALA A 51 7.11 -1.93 -1.91
N GLU A 52 5.82 -1.59 -2.05
CA GLU A 52 4.76 -1.98 -1.11
C GLU A 52 4.52 -3.49 -1.15
N ILE A 53 4.56 -4.08 -2.35
CA ILE A 53 4.45 -5.54 -2.55
C ILE A 53 5.61 -6.24 -1.83
N ILE A 54 6.85 -5.80 -2.01
CA ILE A 54 8.04 -6.43 -1.41
C ILE A 54 8.06 -6.24 0.12
N GLU A 55 7.62 -5.09 0.62
CA GLU A 55 7.52 -4.83 2.06
C GLU A 55 6.48 -5.74 2.72
N ALA A 56 5.32 -5.94 2.08
CA ALA A 56 4.28 -6.84 2.56
C ALA A 56 4.64 -8.32 2.39
N HIS A 57 5.31 -8.66 1.29
CA HIS A 57 5.64 -10.03 0.89
C HIS A 57 7.11 -10.10 0.42
N PRO A 58 8.08 -10.28 1.35
CA PRO A 58 9.49 -10.33 0.99
C PRO A 58 9.84 -11.42 -0.03
N SER A 59 9.10 -12.53 -0.07
CA SER A 59 9.28 -13.62 -1.04
C SER A 59 8.82 -13.26 -2.46
N ALA A 60 7.98 -12.24 -2.64
CA ALA A 60 7.55 -11.76 -3.94
C ALA A 60 8.74 -11.28 -4.79
N ALA A 61 9.76 -10.69 -4.16
CA ALA A 61 10.95 -10.24 -4.86
C ALA A 61 11.68 -11.40 -5.54
N ASP A 62 11.91 -12.50 -4.81
CA ASP A 62 12.61 -13.67 -5.34
C ASP A 62 11.81 -14.33 -6.48
N TYR A 63 10.48 -14.45 -6.32
CA TYR A 63 9.59 -15.00 -7.33
C TYR A 63 9.58 -14.17 -8.63
N LEU A 64 9.40 -12.85 -8.54
CA LEU A 64 9.40 -11.96 -9.71
C LEU A 64 10.75 -11.97 -10.45
N VAL A 65 11.86 -12.15 -9.74
CA VAL A 65 13.19 -12.29 -10.35
C VAL A 65 13.36 -13.67 -11.02
N ALA A 66 12.98 -14.75 -10.32
CA ALA A 66 13.23 -16.11 -10.78
C ALA A 66 12.30 -16.54 -11.92
N ASP A 67 11.00 -16.24 -11.80
CA ASP A 67 9.97 -16.75 -12.69
C ASP A 67 9.58 -15.76 -13.79
N TRP A 68 9.70 -14.45 -13.51
CA TRP A 68 9.30 -13.38 -14.44
C TRP A 68 10.46 -12.58 -15.02
N ASN A 69 11.70 -12.97 -14.73
CA ASN A 69 12.92 -12.30 -15.22
C ASN A 69 12.95 -10.79 -14.91
N MET A 70 12.27 -10.36 -13.85
CA MET A 70 12.25 -8.96 -13.41
C MET A 70 13.46 -8.64 -12.52
N ALA A 71 14.68 -9.04 -12.91
CA ALA A 71 15.89 -8.86 -12.08
C ALA A 71 16.08 -7.42 -11.55
N CYS A 72 15.56 -6.43 -12.29
CA CYS A 72 15.59 -5.02 -11.95
C CYS A 72 14.78 -4.64 -10.71
N ILE A 73 13.76 -5.39 -10.29
CA ILE A 73 12.92 -5.06 -9.11
C ILE A 73 13.69 -5.10 -7.78
N SER A 74 14.84 -5.77 -7.76
CA SER A 74 15.77 -5.76 -6.63
C SER A 74 16.55 -4.44 -6.50
N CYS A 75 16.59 -3.61 -7.56
CA CYS A 75 17.22 -2.30 -7.53
C CYS A 75 16.26 -1.26 -6.91
N PRO A 76 16.71 -0.42 -5.96
CA PRO A 76 15.86 0.61 -5.33
C PRO A 76 15.17 1.56 -6.31
N ALA A 77 15.72 1.74 -7.52
CA ALA A 77 15.10 2.59 -8.54
C ALA A 77 13.79 2.01 -9.10
N SER A 78 13.76 0.69 -9.36
CA SER A 78 12.60 0.01 -9.95
C SER A 78 11.49 -0.26 -8.93
N GLN A 79 11.77 -0.09 -7.63
CA GLN A 79 10.76 -0.15 -6.58
C GLN A 79 9.83 1.07 -6.56
N SER A 80 10.16 2.12 -7.33
CA SER A 80 9.33 3.32 -7.49
C SER A 80 8.25 3.21 -8.58
N GLU A 81 8.15 2.06 -9.24
CA GLU A 81 7.17 1.75 -10.28
C GLU A 81 6.01 0.91 -9.73
N THR A 82 4.84 0.98 -10.36
CA THR A 82 3.74 0.05 -10.11
C THR A 82 4.04 -1.34 -10.70
N LEU A 83 3.37 -2.39 -10.22
CA LEU A 83 3.50 -3.73 -10.79
C LEU A 83 3.20 -3.72 -12.30
N ARG A 84 2.18 -2.95 -12.71
CA ARG A 84 1.82 -2.78 -14.12
C ARG A 84 2.93 -2.15 -14.94
N GLU A 85 3.51 -1.05 -14.47
CA GLU A 85 4.59 -0.35 -15.18
C GLU A 85 5.84 -1.23 -15.28
N ALA A 86 6.20 -1.93 -14.20
CA ALA A 86 7.31 -2.87 -14.19
C ALA A 86 7.11 -4.01 -15.21
N ALA A 87 5.90 -4.60 -15.28
CA ALA A 87 5.57 -5.61 -16.28
C ALA A 87 5.68 -5.08 -17.71
N GLN A 88 5.19 -3.87 -17.97
CA GLN A 88 5.23 -3.25 -19.29
C GLN A 88 6.65 -2.93 -19.79
N VAL A 89 7.54 -2.46 -18.90
CA VAL A 89 8.96 -2.21 -19.24
C VAL A 89 9.67 -3.50 -19.68
N HIS A 90 9.20 -4.64 -19.17
CA HIS A 90 9.72 -5.97 -19.47
C HIS A 90 8.91 -6.73 -20.53
N GLU A 91 7.96 -6.08 -21.21
CA GLU A 91 7.11 -6.67 -22.26
C GLU A 91 6.30 -7.89 -21.78
N LEU A 92 5.93 -7.91 -20.51
CA LEU A 92 5.10 -8.94 -19.89
C LEU A 92 3.64 -8.47 -19.83
N ASP A 93 2.71 -9.43 -19.87
CA ASP A 93 1.30 -9.14 -19.59
C ASP A 93 1.14 -8.87 -18.08
N PRO A 94 0.76 -7.65 -17.67
CA PRO A 94 0.66 -7.32 -16.26
C PRO A 94 -0.31 -8.21 -15.49
N GLU A 95 -1.43 -8.55 -16.12
CA GLU A 95 -2.50 -9.34 -15.54
C GLU A 95 -2.00 -10.76 -15.25
N ASP A 96 -1.26 -11.38 -16.18
CA ASP A 96 -0.64 -12.70 -15.99
C ASP A 96 0.38 -12.69 -14.82
N VAL A 97 1.22 -11.64 -14.74
CA VAL A 97 2.21 -11.48 -13.64
C VAL A 97 1.50 -11.38 -12.29
N CYS A 98 0.41 -10.60 -12.24
CA CYS A 98 -0.33 -10.34 -11.02
C CYS A 98 -1.08 -11.58 -10.53
N GLU A 99 -1.72 -12.32 -11.43
CA GLU A 99 -2.38 -13.59 -11.11
C GLU A 99 -1.38 -14.60 -10.54
N ALA A 100 -0.28 -14.85 -11.25
CA ALA A 100 0.70 -15.83 -10.82
C ALA A 100 1.43 -15.46 -9.52
N LEU A 101 1.67 -14.16 -9.29
CA LEU A 101 2.20 -13.69 -8.02
C LEU A 101 1.24 -13.95 -6.87
N ASN A 102 -0.06 -13.73 -7.06
CA ASN A 102 -1.06 -14.02 -6.04
C ASN A 102 -1.14 -15.52 -5.73
N ASP A 103 -1.14 -16.36 -6.75
CA ASP A 103 -1.13 -17.83 -6.59
C ASP A 103 0.09 -18.29 -5.78
N PHE A 104 1.28 -17.78 -6.12
CA PHE A 104 2.52 -18.07 -5.39
C PHE A 104 2.43 -17.67 -3.91
N LEU A 105 1.84 -16.51 -3.61
CA LEU A 105 1.70 -16.03 -2.24
C LEU A 105 0.69 -16.85 -1.44
N GLU A 106 -0.41 -17.28 -2.07
CA GLU A 106 -1.39 -18.18 -1.45
C GLU A 106 -0.75 -19.54 -1.12
N ASP A 107 -0.05 -20.15 -2.07
CA ASP A 107 0.66 -21.42 -1.88
C ASP A 107 1.70 -21.32 -0.75
N THR A 108 2.48 -20.22 -0.72
CA THR A 108 3.48 -19.99 0.32
C THR A 108 2.84 -19.83 1.70
N ALA A 109 1.71 -19.14 1.79
CA ALA A 109 0.98 -18.96 3.05
C ALA A 109 0.41 -20.29 3.57
N MET A 110 -0.08 -21.16 2.67
CA MET A 110 -0.57 -22.49 3.03
C MET A 110 0.54 -23.39 3.59
N ILE A 111 1.71 -23.40 2.95
CA ILE A 111 2.85 -24.20 3.41
C ILE A 111 3.31 -23.75 4.81
N GLN A 112 3.39 -22.44 5.05
CA GLN A 112 3.80 -21.91 6.35
C GLN A 112 2.79 -22.24 7.46
N ALA A 113 1.51 -22.35 7.13
CA ALA A 113 0.48 -22.75 8.09
C ALA A 113 0.59 -24.24 8.47
N GLU A 114 0.95 -25.11 7.53
CA GLU A 114 1.14 -26.56 7.77
C GLU A 114 2.41 -26.84 8.59
N GLU A 115 3.50 -26.08 8.41
CA GLU A 115 4.77 -26.29 9.11
C GLU A 115 4.73 -25.80 10.59
N LEU A 116 3.66 -25.12 10.99
CA LEU A 116 3.43 -24.64 12.36
C LEU A 116 2.59 -25.60 13.22
N GLU A 117 2.18 -26.76 12.68
CA GLU A 117 1.52 -27.86 13.42
C GLU A 117 2.50 -28.90 14.00
#